data_AF-A0A0G4L391-F1
#
_entry.id   AF-A0A0G4L391-F1
#
_cell.length_a   1.000
_cell.length_b   1.000
_cell.length_c   1.000
_cell.angle_alpha   90.00
_cell.angle_beta   90.00
_cell.angle_gamma   90.00
#
_symmetry.space_group_name_H-M   'P 1'
#
loop_
_entity.id
_entity.type
_entity.pdbx_description
1 polymer ?
#
loop_
_entity_poly.entity_id
_entity_poly.type
_entity_poly.pdbx_seq_one_letter_code
_entity_poly.pdbx_strand_id
1 'polypeptide(L)'
;MVYHGPDKRYEGRDICYGYNEDTLTIYDVTNKANVTNIISRISYEGAAYTHQGWVLDPKNQEYLVMDDELDEVRARGPAADGFPVTYIWDIRDLEKPKQTGLYKSKTKAIDHNQYVIDGLNYQSNYGAGLRVFDVSSIPRDPTGASVCEVAWFDLYPEDDDLPGGSDVEFLGTWSSYAYFKSGYVFINSIERGAWTVKLTGTDCPRAPVCNADNCLRSFRATSVPGRLAESREFCDDFLSRPVRDVAALPSHAVKNCA
;
A
#
# COMPACT_ATOMS: atom_id res chain seq x y z
N MET A 1 4.65 -23.22 -0.33
CA MET A 1 5.88 -22.97 -1.12
C MET A 1 7.05 -23.68 -0.45
N VAL A 2 8.10 -24.02 -1.19
CA VAL A 2 9.32 -24.57 -0.58
C VAL A 2 10.01 -23.46 0.22
N TYR A 3 10.36 -23.73 1.47
CA TYR A 3 10.99 -22.76 2.36
C TYR A 3 12.49 -22.65 2.12
N HIS A 4 12.97 -21.42 1.92
CA HIS A 4 14.37 -21.07 1.70
C HIS A 4 14.86 -19.92 2.59
N GLY A 5 14.20 -19.70 3.74
CA GLY A 5 14.52 -18.59 4.64
C GLY A 5 15.59 -18.91 5.72
N PRO A 6 15.75 -18.01 6.70
CA PRO A 6 16.76 -18.15 7.75
C PRO A 6 16.51 -19.29 8.75
N ASP A 7 15.27 -19.75 8.92
CA ASP A 7 14.94 -20.79 9.89
C ASP A 7 15.36 -22.19 9.39
N LYS A 8 16.59 -22.58 9.74
CA LYS A 8 17.20 -23.82 9.26
C LYS A 8 16.49 -25.11 9.68
N ARG A 9 15.53 -25.06 10.61
CA ARG A 9 14.69 -26.21 10.96
C ARG A 9 13.74 -26.60 9.81
N TYR A 10 13.35 -25.62 9.00
CA TYR A 10 12.33 -25.76 7.96
C TYR A 10 12.88 -25.63 6.54
N GLU A 11 14.18 -25.43 6.34
CA GLU A 11 14.82 -25.37 5.01
C GLU A 11 14.42 -26.59 4.14
N GLY A 12 13.98 -26.31 2.92
CA GLY A 12 13.56 -27.32 1.95
C GLY A 12 12.20 -27.96 2.21
N ARG A 13 11.47 -27.55 3.25
CA ARG A 13 10.11 -28.03 3.55
C ARG A 13 9.05 -27.27 2.77
N ASP A 14 7.89 -27.88 2.54
CA ASP A 14 6.74 -27.17 1.99
C ASP A 14 6.01 -26.44 3.12
N ILE A 15 6.10 -25.11 3.15
CA ILE A 15 5.45 -24.24 4.14
C ILE A 15 4.24 -23.53 3.52
N CYS A 16 3.15 -23.48 4.27
CA CYS A 16 1.95 -22.71 3.94
C CYS A 16 1.78 -21.57 4.94
N TYR A 17 1.70 -20.35 4.43
CA TYR A 17 1.32 -19.16 5.20
C TYR A 17 -0.19 -18.97 5.04
N GLY A 18 -0.96 -19.29 6.09
CA GLY A 18 -2.41 -19.17 6.12
C GLY A 18 -2.85 -17.85 6.74
N TYR A 19 -3.66 -17.11 6.01
CA TYR A 19 -4.31 -15.86 6.40
C TYR A 19 -5.73 -16.22 6.83
N ASN A 20 -5.89 -16.57 8.10
CA ASN A 20 -7.03 -17.37 8.57
C ASN A 20 -8.11 -16.52 9.23
N GLU A 21 -8.48 -15.38 8.64
CA GLU A 21 -9.50 -14.43 9.11
C GLU A 21 -9.18 -13.73 10.45
N ASP A 22 -8.49 -14.39 11.38
CA ASP A 22 -8.14 -13.85 12.70
C ASP A 22 -6.64 -13.91 13.02
N THR A 23 -5.87 -14.66 12.23
CA THR A 23 -4.48 -14.98 12.55
C THR A 23 -3.64 -15.22 11.30
N LEU A 24 -2.35 -14.88 11.41
CA LEU A 24 -1.30 -15.51 10.60
C LEU A 24 -0.99 -16.88 11.20
N THR A 25 -1.30 -17.94 10.45
CA THR A 25 -0.99 -19.31 10.84
C THR A 25 0.01 -19.92 9.87
N ILE A 26 1.14 -20.40 10.38
CA ILE A 26 2.19 -21.00 9.58
C ILE A 26 2.11 -22.51 9.74
N TYR A 27 2.05 -23.23 8.62
CA TYR A 27 1.93 -24.68 8.59
C TYR A 27 3.12 -25.33 7.88
N ASP A 28 3.55 -26.48 8.39
CA ASP A 28 4.34 -27.44 7.64
C ASP A 28 3.39 -28.41 6.92
N VAL A 29 3.38 -28.32 5.59
CA VAL A 29 2.55 -29.12 4.67
C VAL A 29 3.40 -30.04 3.79
N THR A 30 4.63 -30.36 4.22
CA THR A 30 5.55 -31.24 3.48
C THR A 30 4.93 -32.60 3.19
N ASN A 31 4.15 -33.15 4.12
CA ASN A 31 3.42 -34.40 3.91
C ASN A 31 2.00 -34.15 3.39
N LYS A 32 1.88 -34.07 2.06
CA LYS A 32 0.63 -33.76 1.33
C LYS A 32 -0.49 -34.79 1.49
N ALA A 33 -0.19 -35.98 2.01
CA ALA A 33 -1.13 -37.09 2.00
C ALA A 33 -1.84 -37.33 3.35
N ASN A 34 -1.33 -36.83 4.48
CA ASN A 34 -1.82 -37.28 5.79
C ASN A 34 -1.71 -36.28 6.96
N VAL A 35 -0.71 -35.38 6.98
CA VAL A 35 -0.45 -34.56 8.19
C VAL A 35 -0.07 -33.15 7.79
N THR A 36 -0.85 -32.18 8.27
CA THR A 36 -0.50 -30.76 8.29
C THR A 36 -0.20 -30.37 9.73
N ASN A 37 1.01 -29.88 10.00
CA ASN A 37 1.41 -29.45 11.34
C ASN A 37 1.35 -27.93 11.42
N ILE A 38 0.72 -27.40 12.46
CA ILE A 38 0.79 -25.97 12.78
C ILE A 38 2.15 -25.70 13.42
N ILE A 39 2.96 -24.86 12.80
CA ILE A 39 4.22 -24.36 13.36
C ILE A 39 3.93 -23.24 14.36
N SER A 40 3.12 -22.27 13.95
CA SER A 40 2.72 -21.15 14.78
C SER A 40 1.36 -20.59 14.36
N ARG A 41 0.71 -19.91 15.30
CA ARG A 41 -0.55 -19.18 15.09
C ARG A 41 -0.49 -17.90 15.91
N ILE A 42 -0.58 -16.75 15.25
CA ILE A 42 -0.45 -15.45 15.90
C ILE A 42 -1.49 -14.46 15.39
N SER A 43 -2.08 -13.70 16.32
CA SER A 43 -2.97 -12.57 16.05
C SER A 43 -2.20 -11.26 16.15
N TYR A 44 -2.81 -10.17 15.70
CA TYR A 44 -2.29 -8.80 15.78
C TYR A 44 -3.37 -7.84 16.26
N GLU A 45 -2.96 -6.62 16.59
CA GLU A 45 -3.90 -5.55 16.95
C GLU A 45 -4.72 -5.12 15.74
N GLY A 46 -6.04 -5.14 15.90
CA GLY A 46 -6.96 -4.74 14.84
C GLY A 46 -7.53 -5.88 14.00
N ALA A 47 -7.04 -7.12 14.18
CA ALA A 47 -7.48 -8.27 13.40
C ALA A 47 -9.02 -8.36 13.28
N ALA A 48 -9.51 -8.40 12.05
CA ALA A 48 -10.93 -8.39 11.72
C ALA A 48 -11.29 -9.46 10.66
N TYR A 49 -10.54 -9.49 9.57
CA TYR A 49 -10.55 -10.49 8.51
C TYR A 49 -9.17 -10.56 7.84
N THR A 50 -8.22 -11.22 8.51
CA THR A 50 -6.89 -11.53 7.94
C THR A 50 -7.06 -12.29 6.64
N HIS A 51 -6.82 -11.63 5.51
CA HIS A 51 -7.38 -12.08 4.24
C HIS A 51 -6.32 -12.61 3.28
N GLN A 52 -5.28 -11.82 3.01
CA GLN A 52 -4.20 -12.22 2.11
C GLN A 52 -2.85 -11.66 2.56
N GLY A 53 -1.80 -12.25 2.03
CA GLY A 53 -0.44 -11.76 2.18
C GLY A 53 0.49 -12.48 1.24
N TRP A 54 1.75 -12.03 1.22
CA TRP A 54 2.78 -12.58 0.35
C TRP A 54 4.17 -12.42 0.97
N VAL A 55 5.03 -13.41 0.78
CA VAL A 55 6.44 -13.30 1.15
C VAL A 55 7.14 -12.30 0.24
N LEU A 56 8.09 -11.52 0.77
CA LEU A 56 8.81 -10.54 -0.04
C LEU A 56 9.72 -11.20 -1.09
N ASP A 57 10.34 -12.32 -0.72
CA ASP A 57 11.21 -13.11 -1.60
C ASP A 57 10.93 -14.61 -1.38
N PRO A 58 10.36 -15.33 -2.35
CA PRO A 58 10.18 -16.77 -2.27
C PRO A 58 11.49 -17.56 -2.09
N LYS A 59 12.64 -16.98 -2.47
CA LYS A 59 13.97 -17.58 -2.29
C LYS A 59 14.64 -17.19 -0.97
N ASN A 60 14.06 -16.27 -0.20
CA ASN A 60 14.55 -15.87 1.11
C ASN A 60 13.39 -15.32 1.97
N GLN A 61 12.70 -16.23 2.66
CA GLN A 61 11.45 -15.96 3.37
C GLN A 61 11.73 -15.36 4.77
N GLU A 62 12.31 -14.16 4.80
CA GLU A 62 12.56 -13.40 6.05
C GLU A 62 11.36 -12.58 6.49
N TYR A 63 10.63 -12.03 5.51
CA TYR A 63 9.52 -11.13 5.73
C TYR A 63 8.35 -11.50 4.82
N LEU A 64 7.14 -11.25 5.31
CA LEU A 64 5.93 -11.22 4.49
C LEU A 64 5.14 -9.94 4.79
N VAL A 65 4.33 -9.56 3.82
CA VAL A 65 3.30 -8.53 3.97
C VAL A 65 1.92 -9.17 4.01
N MET A 66 0.97 -8.53 4.68
CA MET A 66 -0.37 -9.06 4.93
C MET A 66 -1.39 -7.94 5.05
N ASP A 67 -2.61 -8.18 4.60
CA ASP A 67 -3.76 -7.27 4.65
C ASP A 67 -4.89 -7.81 5.55
N ASP A 68 -5.90 -6.98 5.80
CA ASP A 68 -7.08 -7.29 6.61
C ASP A 68 -8.33 -6.59 6.05
N GLU A 69 -9.08 -7.31 5.21
CA GLU A 69 -10.16 -6.75 4.38
C GLU A 69 -11.32 -6.09 5.16
N LEU A 70 -11.44 -6.34 6.48
CA LEU A 70 -12.57 -5.81 7.25
C LEU A 70 -12.16 -4.82 8.33
N ASP A 71 -10.88 -4.49 8.47
CA ASP A 71 -10.42 -3.63 9.56
C ASP A 71 -10.81 -2.15 9.34
N GLU A 72 -10.92 -1.68 8.09
CA GLU A 72 -11.42 -0.35 7.76
C GLU A 72 -12.93 -0.24 8.01
N VAL A 73 -13.69 -1.21 7.49
CA VAL A 73 -15.16 -1.25 7.60
C VAL A 73 -15.60 -1.39 9.06
N ARG A 74 -14.88 -2.20 9.85
CA ARG A 74 -15.19 -2.43 11.27
C ARG A 74 -14.51 -1.44 12.20
N ALA A 75 -13.82 -0.44 11.66
CA ALA A 75 -13.10 0.59 12.38
C ALA A 75 -12.16 0.01 13.47
N ARG A 76 -11.27 -0.91 13.08
CA ARG A 76 -10.38 -1.65 13.98
C ARG A 76 -8.92 -1.23 13.81
N GLY A 77 -8.21 -1.21 14.94
CA GLY A 77 -6.76 -1.09 14.97
C GLY A 77 -6.23 0.13 14.19
N PRO A 78 -5.06 -0.02 13.55
CA PRO A 78 -4.45 1.03 12.75
C PRO A 78 -5.32 1.53 11.59
N ALA A 79 -6.17 0.70 10.99
CA ALA A 79 -6.99 1.06 9.83
C ALA A 79 -8.35 1.68 10.20
N ALA A 80 -8.60 1.93 11.50
CA ALA A 80 -9.89 2.43 11.99
C ALA A 80 -10.32 3.79 11.42
N ASP A 81 -9.42 4.53 10.78
CA ASP A 81 -9.68 5.79 10.08
C ASP A 81 -10.08 5.60 8.60
N GLY A 82 -10.20 4.35 8.15
CA GLY A 82 -10.63 3.98 6.80
C GLY A 82 -9.50 3.95 5.77
N PHE A 83 -8.24 4.05 6.21
CA PHE A 83 -7.08 3.98 5.34
C PHE A 83 -6.43 2.59 5.43
N PRO A 84 -6.35 1.86 4.31
CA PRO A 84 -5.83 0.49 4.31
C PRO A 84 -4.43 0.34 4.87
N VAL A 85 -4.16 -0.83 5.46
CA VAL A 85 -2.94 -1.11 6.21
C VAL A 85 -2.30 -2.42 5.76
N THR A 86 -1.16 -2.30 5.11
CA THR A 86 -0.28 -3.45 4.86
C THR A 86 0.58 -3.73 6.08
N TYR A 87 0.28 -4.80 6.82
CA TYR A 87 1.06 -5.27 7.96
C TYR A 87 2.36 -5.95 7.53
N ILE A 88 3.45 -5.67 8.23
CA ILE A 88 4.78 -6.23 7.97
C ILE A 88 5.12 -7.25 9.05
N TRP A 89 5.40 -8.48 8.62
CA TRP A 89 5.73 -9.60 9.50
C TRP A 89 7.16 -10.09 9.29
N ASP A 90 7.93 -10.12 10.37
CA ASP A 90 9.19 -10.86 10.48
C ASP A 90 8.88 -12.33 10.74
N ILE A 91 9.30 -13.19 9.81
CA ILE A 91 9.09 -14.63 9.81
C ILE A 91 10.43 -15.40 9.81
N ARG A 92 11.52 -14.76 10.25
CA ARG A 92 12.85 -15.41 10.33
C ARG A 92 12.91 -16.55 11.34
N ASP A 93 12.00 -16.53 12.33
CA ASP A 93 11.70 -17.66 13.23
C ASP A 93 10.25 -18.07 12.99
N LEU A 94 10.02 -19.19 12.28
CA LEU A 94 8.66 -19.61 11.90
C LEU A 94 7.80 -20.02 13.10
N GLU A 95 8.41 -20.35 14.24
CA GLU A 95 7.68 -20.65 15.48
C GLU A 95 7.27 -19.40 16.25
N LYS A 96 7.92 -18.26 15.98
CA LYS A 96 7.67 -16.98 16.66
C LYS A 96 7.66 -15.81 15.67
N PRO A 97 6.77 -15.82 14.66
CA PRO A 97 6.57 -14.67 13.78
C PRO A 97 6.19 -13.43 14.59
N LYS A 98 6.57 -12.25 14.10
CA LYS A 98 6.31 -10.96 14.79
C LYS A 98 5.89 -9.90 13.79
N GLN A 99 4.83 -9.16 14.10
CA GLN A 99 4.49 -7.96 13.37
C GLN A 99 5.45 -6.84 13.80
N THR A 100 6.28 -6.36 12.87
CA THR A 100 7.36 -5.39 13.16
C THR A 100 7.01 -3.96 12.74
N GLY A 101 6.05 -3.81 11.85
CA GLY A 101 5.69 -2.53 11.25
C GLY A 101 4.45 -2.62 10.39
N LEU A 102 4.11 -1.51 9.76
CA LEU A 102 3.00 -1.41 8.83
C LEU A 102 3.27 -0.29 7.83
N TYR A 103 2.64 -0.39 6.67
CA TYR A 103 2.47 0.71 5.75
C TYR A 103 0.99 1.07 5.70
N LYS A 104 0.67 2.37 5.80
CA LYS A 104 -0.69 2.89 5.70
C LYS A 104 -0.86 3.64 4.38
N SER A 105 -1.88 3.27 3.62
CA SER A 105 -2.26 3.93 2.37
C SER A 105 -2.65 5.40 2.59
N LYS A 106 -2.52 6.21 1.53
CA LYS A 106 -2.92 7.63 1.53
C LYS A 106 -4.34 7.86 1.01
N THR A 107 -4.95 6.83 0.44
CA THR A 107 -6.31 6.87 -0.09
C THR A 107 -7.16 5.90 0.72
N LYS A 108 -8.33 6.35 1.16
CA LYS A 108 -9.31 5.51 1.84
C LYS A 108 -9.82 4.44 0.89
N ALA A 109 -9.97 3.23 1.38
CA ALA A 109 -10.54 2.09 0.67
C ALA A 109 -10.61 0.92 1.65
N ILE A 110 -10.97 -0.25 1.12
CA ILE A 110 -10.72 -1.54 1.74
C ILE A 110 -9.52 -2.16 1.02
N ASP A 111 -8.48 -2.59 1.74
CA ASP A 111 -7.45 -3.42 1.10
C ASP A 111 -7.94 -4.83 0.80
N HIS A 112 -7.35 -5.42 -0.24
CA HIS A 112 -7.70 -6.75 -0.70
C HIS A 112 -6.49 -7.38 -1.38
N ASN A 113 -6.72 -8.25 -2.37
CA ASN A 113 -5.72 -9.13 -2.95
C ASN A 113 -4.37 -8.45 -3.25
N GLN A 114 -3.29 -9.04 -2.75
CA GLN A 114 -1.92 -8.57 -2.85
C GLN A 114 -0.92 -9.68 -3.25
N TYR A 115 0.12 -9.30 -3.98
CA TYR A 115 1.26 -10.18 -4.24
C TYR A 115 2.53 -9.36 -4.50
N VAL A 116 3.67 -9.91 -4.08
CA VAL A 116 4.97 -9.26 -4.23
C VAL A 116 5.75 -9.86 -5.39
N ILE A 117 6.25 -9.00 -6.27
CA ILE A 117 7.10 -9.34 -7.42
C ILE A 117 8.26 -8.35 -7.46
N ASP A 118 9.50 -8.85 -7.38
CA ASP A 118 10.73 -8.07 -7.52
C ASP A 118 10.78 -6.79 -6.65
N GLY A 119 10.31 -6.89 -5.40
CA GLY A 119 10.29 -5.78 -4.45
C GLY A 119 9.09 -4.85 -4.55
N LEU A 120 8.13 -5.13 -5.43
CA LEU A 120 6.88 -4.37 -5.56
C LEU A 120 5.68 -5.20 -5.08
N ASN A 121 4.87 -4.63 -4.19
CA ASN A 121 3.58 -5.18 -3.79
C ASN A 121 2.48 -4.62 -4.69
N TYR A 122 1.78 -5.47 -5.42
CA TYR A 122 0.64 -5.12 -6.25
C TYR A 122 -0.62 -5.47 -5.48
N GLN A 123 -1.35 -4.45 -5.01
CA GLN A 123 -2.52 -4.62 -4.17
C GLN A 123 -3.77 -4.07 -4.86
N SER A 124 -4.83 -4.87 -4.88
CA SER A 124 -6.16 -4.44 -5.29
C SER A 124 -6.87 -3.88 -4.07
N ASN A 125 -7.30 -2.62 -4.12
CA ASN A 125 -7.90 -1.93 -2.97
C ASN A 125 -9.29 -1.42 -3.35
N TYR A 126 -10.20 -2.31 -3.75
CA TYR A 126 -11.59 -1.99 -4.09
C TYR A 126 -11.75 -0.63 -4.80
N GLY A 127 -12.36 0.37 -4.15
CA GLY A 127 -12.61 1.71 -4.70
C GLY A 127 -11.37 2.51 -5.03
N ALA A 128 -10.25 2.27 -4.35
CA ALA A 128 -8.97 2.91 -4.68
C ALA A 128 -8.25 2.25 -5.87
N GLY A 129 -8.78 1.15 -6.42
CA GLY A 129 -8.23 0.47 -7.59
C GLY A 129 -6.95 -0.33 -7.33
N LEU A 130 -6.13 -0.51 -8.38
CA LEU A 130 -4.81 -1.12 -8.24
C LEU A 130 -3.84 -0.11 -7.61
N ARG A 131 -3.17 -0.50 -6.55
CA ARG A 131 -2.10 0.24 -5.88
C ARG A 131 -0.81 -0.58 -5.92
N VAL A 132 0.33 0.07 -6.19
CA VAL A 132 1.63 -0.60 -6.24
C VAL A 132 2.59 0.08 -5.28
N PHE A 133 3.14 -0.70 -4.35
CA PHE A 133 4.04 -0.21 -3.31
C PHE A 133 5.45 -0.77 -3.47
N ASP A 134 6.49 0.05 -3.31
CA ASP A 134 7.86 -0.44 -3.15
C ASP A 134 8.06 -0.93 -1.71
N VAL A 135 8.22 -2.24 -1.58
CA VAL A 135 8.42 -2.96 -0.30
C VAL A 135 9.85 -3.47 -0.15
N SER A 136 10.75 -3.12 -1.07
CA SER A 136 12.15 -3.58 -1.08
C SER A 136 12.98 -3.07 0.10
N SER A 137 12.52 -2.02 0.78
CA SER A 137 13.19 -1.45 1.96
C SER A 137 12.97 -2.28 3.22
N ILE A 138 11.93 -3.11 3.29
CA ILE A 138 11.49 -3.78 4.53
C ILE A 138 12.59 -4.57 5.23
N PRO A 139 13.45 -5.36 4.55
CA PRO A 139 14.53 -6.08 5.24
C PRO A 139 15.54 -5.17 5.98
N ARG A 140 15.67 -3.89 5.57
CA ARG A 140 16.54 -2.89 6.20
C ARG A 140 15.79 -1.95 7.15
N ASP A 141 14.53 -1.70 6.87
CA ASP A 141 13.62 -0.87 7.65
C ASP A 141 12.28 -1.60 7.86
N PRO A 142 12.22 -2.52 8.84
CA PRO A 142 11.05 -3.38 9.05
C PRO A 142 9.88 -2.64 9.71
N THR A 143 10.01 -1.33 9.95
CA THR A 143 8.93 -0.48 10.45
C THR A 143 7.91 -0.14 9.38
N GLY A 144 8.32 -0.19 8.09
CA GLY A 144 7.50 0.23 6.95
C GLY A 144 7.62 1.71 6.60
N ALA A 145 8.39 2.51 7.36
CA ALA A 145 8.52 3.95 7.13
C ALA A 145 9.11 4.32 5.75
N SER A 146 9.91 3.43 5.17
CA SER A 146 10.51 3.60 3.84
C SER A 146 9.67 3.02 2.69
N VAL A 147 8.52 2.39 2.98
CA VAL A 147 7.59 1.89 1.95
C VAL A 147 6.87 3.07 1.31
N CYS A 148 6.69 3.03 0.00
CA CYS A 148 6.08 4.12 -0.77
C CYS A 148 5.15 3.58 -1.85
N GLU A 149 4.11 4.33 -2.23
CA GLU A 149 3.31 4.05 -3.42
C GLU A 149 4.05 4.55 -4.66
N VAL A 150 4.30 3.67 -5.63
CA VAL A 150 5.04 3.98 -6.87
C VAL A 150 4.13 4.13 -8.09
N ALA A 151 2.95 3.51 -8.05
CA ALA A 151 1.95 3.58 -9.11
C ALA A 151 0.56 3.26 -8.56
N TRP A 152 -0.46 3.75 -9.26
CA TRP A 152 -1.85 3.40 -9.02
C TRP A 152 -2.64 3.47 -10.33
N PHE A 153 -3.76 2.76 -10.39
CA PHE A 153 -4.73 2.87 -11.46
C PHE A 153 -6.13 2.58 -10.91
N ASP A 154 -6.95 3.62 -10.89
CA ASP A 154 -8.33 3.52 -10.40
C ASP A 154 -9.31 3.21 -11.55
N LEU A 155 -10.24 2.32 -11.24
CA LEU A 155 -11.33 1.87 -12.10
C LEU A 155 -12.70 2.34 -11.59
N TYR A 156 -12.80 3.11 -10.51
CA TYR A 156 -14.05 3.63 -9.95
C TYR A 156 -13.93 5.14 -9.62
N PRO A 157 -13.73 6.02 -10.62
CA PRO A 157 -13.40 7.42 -10.34
C PRO A 157 -14.57 8.27 -9.79
N GLU A 158 -15.77 7.71 -9.69
CA GLU A 158 -16.95 8.44 -9.20
C GLU A 158 -16.91 8.76 -7.70
N ASP A 159 -16.03 8.11 -6.93
CA ASP A 159 -15.84 8.36 -5.50
C ASP A 159 -14.55 9.14 -5.17
N ASP A 160 -13.73 9.47 -6.18
CA ASP A 160 -12.44 10.18 -6.03
C ASP A 160 -12.59 11.55 -5.33
N ASP A 161 -13.76 12.19 -5.46
CA ASP A 161 -14.04 13.50 -4.86
C ASP A 161 -14.40 13.41 -3.35
N LEU A 162 -14.55 12.21 -2.78
CA LEU A 162 -14.89 12.01 -1.38
C LEU A 162 -13.71 12.34 -0.43
N PRO A 163 -13.98 12.71 0.83
CA PRO A 163 -12.92 12.94 1.82
C PRO A 163 -12.06 11.70 2.07
N GLY A 164 -10.79 11.76 1.70
CA GLY A 164 -9.86 10.62 1.74
C GLY A 164 -9.60 9.98 0.38
N GLY A 165 -10.24 10.47 -0.69
CA GLY A 165 -9.94 10.16 -2.08
C GLY A 165 -10.59 8.90 -2.65
N SER A 166 -11.44 8.20 -1.88
CA SER A 166 -12.32 7.10 -2.30
C SER A 166 -13.17 6.69 -1.08
N ASP A 167 -14.18 5.83 -1.28
CA ASP A 167 -15.06 5.30 -0.23
C ASP A 167 -14.57 3.95 0.34
N VAL A 168 -14.98 3.63 1.56
CA VAL A 168 -14.68 2.34 2.22
C VAL A 168 -15.80 1.35 1.92
N GLU A 169 -15.88 0.91 0.66
CA GLU A 169 -16.96 0.07 0.14
C GLU A 169 -16.45 -1.05 -0.79
N PHE A 170 -17.21 -2.14 -0.91
CA PHE A 170 -16.89 -3.31 -1.75
C PHE A 170 -17.22 -3.08 -3.23
N LEU A 171 -16.56 -2.11 -3.84
CA LEU A 171 -16.73 -1.68 -5.23
C LEU A 171 -15.38 -1.61 -5.95
N GLY A 172 -15.34 -1.44 -7.27
CA GLY A 172 -14.08 -1.24 -7.99
C GLY A 172 -13.28 -2.53 -8.18
N THR A 173 -11.98 -2.52 -7.87
CA THR A 173 -11.05 -3.61 -8.21
C THR A 173 -11.11 -4.75 -7.20
N TRP A 174 -11.51 -5.95 -7.65
CA TRP A 174 -11.52 -7.16 -6.83
C TRP A 174 -10.15 -7.85 -6.81
N SER A 175 -9.49 -7.97 -7.97
CA SER A 175 -8.17 -8.61 -8.03
C SER A 175 -7.36 -8.11 -9.22
N SER A 176 -6.09 -8.52 -9.23
CA SER A 176 -5.15 -8.21 -10.29
C SER A 176 -4.16 -9.36 -10.49
N TYR A 177 -3.44 -9.34 -11.62
CA TYR A 177 -2.39 -10.30 -11.92
C TYR A 177 -1.25 -9.64 -12.72
N ALA A 178 -0.09 -9.48 -12.09
CA ALA A 178 1.08 -8.81 -12.68
C ALA A 178 2.21 -9.77 -13.13
N TYR A 179 2.03 -11.09 -13.05
CA TYR A 179 3.09 -12.07 -13.40
C TYR A 179 3.27 -12.29 -14.92
N PHE A 180 2.60 -11.52 -15.78
CA PHE A 180 2.78 -11.65 -17.22
C PHE A 180 4.20 -11.22 -17.64
N LYS A 181 4.88 -12.08 -18.40
CA LYS A 181 6.21 -11.78 -18.97
C LYS A 181 6.26 -10.53 -19.85
N SER A 182 5.11 -10.06 -20.35
CA SER A 182 4.99 -8.83 -21.13
C SER A 182 5.09 -7.54 -20.28
N GLY A 183 5.05 -7.68 -18.94
CA GLY A 183 5.02 -6.58 -17.98
C GLY A 183 3.67 -5.88 -17.88
N TYR A 184 2.61 -6.44 -18.47
CA TYR A 184 1.25 -5.95 -18.27
C TYR A 184 0.68 -6.51 -16.97
N VAL A 185 -0.13 -5.71 -16.30
CA VAL A 185 -0.95 -6.11 -15.16
C VAL A 185 -2.39 -6.22 -15.65
N PHE A 186 -2.98 -7.39 -15.47
CA PHE A 186 -4.41 -7.57 -15.66
C PHE A 186 -5.14 -7.20 -14.38
N ILE A 187 -6.27 -6.52 -14.51
CA ILE A 187 -7.08 -6.04 -13.39
C ILE A 187 -8.52 -6.45 -13.67
N ASN A 188 -9.22 -7.02 -12.69
CA ASN A 188 -10.65 -7.22 -12.77
C ASN A 188 -11.38 -6.33 -11.75
N SER A 189 -12.42 -5.67 -12.23
CA SER A 189 -13.34 -4.85 -11.43
C SER A 189 -14.72 -5.49 -11.39
N ILE A 190 -15.43 -5.26 -10.29
CA ILE A 190 -16.80 -5.73 -10.05
C ILE A 190 -17.76 -5.15 -11.11
N GLU A 191 -17.67 -3.84 -11.37
CA GLU A 191 -18.60 -3.10 -12.23
C GLU A 191 -18.11 -2.98 -13.67
N ARG A 192 -16.79 -2.91 -13.89
CA ARG A 192 -16.20 -2.51 -15.18
C ARG A 192 -15.42 -3.59 -15.91
N GLY A 193 -15.51 -4.85 -15.43
CA GLY A 193 -14.94 -6.00 -16.12
C GLY A 193 -13.41 -6.02 -16.08
N ALA A 194 -12.77 -6.26 -17.22
CA ALA A 194 -11.34 -6.56 -17.30
C ALA A 194 -10.54 -5.44 -17.98
N TRP A 195 -9.41 -5.10 -17.38
CA TRP A 195 -8.47 -4.08 -17.85
C TRP A 195 -7.04 -4.60 -17.88
N THR A 196 -6.21 -4.04 -18.75
CA THR A 196 -4.76 -4.31 -18.75
C THR A 196 -4.01 -3.00 -18.73
N VAL A 197 -3.12 -2.85 -17.76
CA VAL A 197 -2.27 -1.67 -17.60
C VAL A 197 -0.80 -2.06 -17.62
N LYS A 198 0.10 -1.09 -17.74
CA LYS A 198 1.54 -1.29 -17.65
C LYS A 198 2.16 -0.14 -16.89
N LEU A 199 3.04 -0.46 -15.94
CA LEU A 199 3.72 0.56 -15.14
C LEU A 199 4.56 1.47 -16.04
N THR A 200 4.49 2.77 -15.76
CA THR A 200 5.30 3.81 -16.43
C THR A 200 6.58 4.15 -15.67
N GLY A 201 6.69 3.72 -14.40
CA GLY A 201 7.83 3.93 -13.52
C GLY A 201 7.61 3.21 -12.19
N THR A 202 8.70 3.10 -11.41
CA THR A 202 8.71 2.44 -10.09
C THR A 202 9.41 3.30 -9.03
N ASP A 203 9.70 4.56 -9.35
CA ASP A 203 10.39 5.45 -8.42
C ASP A 203 9.41 5.94 -7.35
N CYS A 204 9.83 5.90 -6.09
CA CYS A 204 9.08 6.55 -5.02
C CYS A 204 8.87 8.05 -5.35
N PRO A 205 7.64 8.57 -5.22
CA PRO A 205 7.38 9.98 -5.36
C PRO A 205 8.29 10.75 -4.41
N ARG A 206 9.09 11.67 -4.95
CA ARG A 206 9.86 12.60 -4.12
C ARG A 206 8.85 13.47 -3.38
N ALA A 207 9.08 13.67 -2.07
CA ALA A 207 8.28 14.61 -1.32
C ALA A 207 8.24 15.94 -2.08
N PRO A 208 7.04 16.52 -2.32
CA PRO A 208 6.93 17.80 -3.01
C PRO A 208 7.70 18.82 -2.18
N VAL A 209 8.85 19.25 -2.70
CA VAL A 209 9.61 20.32 -2.09
C VAL A 209 8.93 21.61 -2.51
N CYS A 210 8.25 22.25 -1.56
CA CYS A 210 7.81 23.63 -1.73
C CYS A 210 9.07 24.51 -1.77
N ASN A 211 9.67 24.65 -2.96
CA ASN A 211 10.76 25.60 -3.21
C ASN A 211 10.18 27.02 -3.30
N ALA A 212 9.56 27.48 -2.21
CA ALA A 212 9.03 28.82 -2.10
C ALA A 212 10.11 29.87 -1.78
N ASP A 213 11.39 29.69 -2.17
CA ASP A 213 12.41 30.71 -1.86
C ASP A 213 12.14 32.01 -2.64
N ASN A 214 11.57 31.94 -3.85
CA ASN A 214 11.16 33.14 -4.60
C ASN A 214 9.76 33.64 -4.21
N CYS A 215 8.79 32.74 -3.97
CA CYS A 215 7.44 33.11 -3.54
C CYS A 215 7.40 33.74 -2.14
N LEU A 216 8.11 33.19 -1.15
CA LEU A 216 8.16 33.75 0.20
C LEU A 216 8.86 35.11 0.25
N ARG A 217 9.86 35.36 -0.60
CA ARG A 217 10.50 36.68 -0.74
C ARG A 217 9.53 37.72 -1.28
N SER A 218 8.71 37.35 -2.28
CA SER A 218 7.63 38.20 -2.80
C SER A 218 6.55 38.49 -1.74
N PHE A 219 6.13 37.48 -0.97
CA PHE A 219 5.14 37.66 0.11
C PHE A 219 5.65 38.51 1.28
N ARG A 220 6.95 38.49 1.58
CA ARG A 220 7.57 39.38 2.59
C ARG A 220 7.71 40.83 2.09
N ALA A 221 7.75 41.05 0.78
CA ALA A 221 7.97 42.38 0.21
C ALA A 221 6.70 43.24 0.08
N THR A 222 5.50 42.67 0.16
CA THR A 222 4.25 43.46 0.15
C THR A 222 3.24 42.95 1.18
N SER A 223 3.18 43.63 2.32
CA SER A 223 2.20 43.44 3.39
C SER A 223 0.81 43.92 2.94
N VAL A 224 0.15 43.11 2.12
CA VAL A 224 -1.29 43.27 1.85
C VAL A 224 -2.07 42.31 2.76
N PRO A 225 -3.01 42.83 3.58
CA PRO A 225 -3.82 42.01 4.47
C PRO A 225 -4.53 40.87 3.72
N GLY A 226 -4.54 39.66 4.30
CA GLY A 226 -5.21 38.48 3.74
C GLY A 226 -4.31 37.54 2.91
N ARG A 227 -3.25 38.03 2.27
CA ARG A 227 -2.42 37.20 1.37
C ARG A 227 -1.66 36.07 2.05
N LEU A 228 -1.24 36.24 3.30
CA LEU A 228 -0.57 35.17 4.04
C LEU A 228 -1.53 34.01 4.33
N ALA A 229 -2.81 34.31 4.57
CA ALA A 229 -3.83 33.28 4.77
C ALA A 229 -4.11 32.55 3.45
N GLU A 230 -4.31 33.29 2.36
CA GLU A 230 -4.51 32.75 1.01
C GLU A 230 -3.31 31.90 0.53
N SER A 231 -2.08 32.30 0.87
CA SER A 231 -0.86 31.52 0.53
C SER A 231 -0.73 30.24 1.33
N ARG A 232 -1.16 30.26 2.61
CA ARG A 232 -1.18 29.07 3.46
C ARG A 232 -2.24 28.10 2.97
N GLU A 233 -3.44 28.59 2.68
CA GLU A 233 -4.53 27.81 2.10
C GLU A 233 -4.13 27.19 0.75
N PHE A 234 -3.49 27.95 -0.13
CA PHE A 234 -2.94 27.42 -1.38
C PHE A 234 -1.86 26.35 -1.15
N CYS A 235 -0.92 26.56 -0.21
CA CYS A 235 0.12 25.56 0.08
C CYS A 235 -0.49 24.29 0.70
N ASP A 236 -1.48 24.43 1.58
CA ASP A 236 -2.18 23.31 2.19
C ASP A 236 -2.94 22.50 1.12
N ASP A 237 -3.66 23.18 0.21
CA ASP A 237 -4.35 22.54 -0.92
C ASP A 237 -3.37 21.87 -1.89
N PHE A 238 -2.33 22.58 -2.33
CA PHE A 238 -1.31 22.10 -3.27
C PHE A 238 -0.50 20.91 -2.73
N LEU A 239 -0.27 20.83 -1.42
CA LEU A 239 0.42 19.69 -0.80
C LEU A 239 -0.53 18.51 -0.52
N SER A 240 -1.84 18.75 -0.47
CA SER A 240 -2.84 17.71 -0.21
C SER A 240 -3.28 16.96 -1.46
N ARG A 241 -3.08 17.53 -2.67
CA ARG A 241 -3.55 16.96 -3.95
C ARG A 241 -2.46 17.01 -5.03
N PRO A 242 -2.33 16.00 -5.92
CA PRO A 242 -1.44 16.10 -7.07
C PRO A 242 -2.03 17.06 -8.12
N VAL A 243 -1.75 18.36 -7.98
CA VAL A 243 -2.15 19.38 -8.98
C VAL A 243 -1.27 19.22 -10.22
N ARG A 244 -1.80 18.61 -11.28
CA ARG A 244 -1.10 18.43 -12.58
C ARG A 244 -1.36 19.54 -13.58
N ASP A 245 -2.29 20.45 -13.31
CA ASP A 245 -2.64 21.58 -14.18
C ASP A 245 -1.94 22.87 -13.73
N VAL A 246 -1.08 23.42 -14.60
CA VAL A 246 -0.36 24.68 -14.37
C VAL A 246 -1.33 25.88 -14.34
N ALA A 247 -2.53 25.75 -14.91
CA ALA A 247 -3.57 26.78 -14.88
C ALA A 247 -4.22 26.95 -13.49
N ALA A 248 -4.02 26.01 -12.57
CA ALA A 248 -4.49 26.12 -11.18
C ALA A 248 -3.65 27.10 -10.34
N LEU A 249 -2.50 27.56 -10.85
CA LEU A 249 -1.71 28.58 -10.18
C LEU A 249 -2.43 29.93 -10.28
N PRO A 250 -2.63 30.64 -9.16
CA PRO A 250 -3.17 31.98 -9.18
C PRO A 250 -2.39 32.86 -10.17
N SER A 251 -3.08 33.71 -10.94
CA SER A 251 -2.44 34.52 -12.00
C SER A 251 -1.28 35.40 -11.50
N HIS A 252 -1.27 35.71 -10.20
CA HIS A 252 -0.19 36.46 -9.55
C HIS A 252 1.04 35.59 -9.23
N ALA A 253 0.88 34.29 -9.01
CA ALA A 253 1.98 33.34 -8.84
C ALA A 253 2.69 33.09 -10.19
N VAL A 254 1.92 32.97 -11.28
CA VAL A 254 2.45 32.79 -12.64
C VAL A 254 3.32 33.97 -13.08
N LYS A 255 2.90 35.21 -12.81
CA LYS A 255 3.63 36.42 -13.22
C LYS A 255 4.98 36.63 -12.52
N ASN A 256 5.15 36.08 -11.33
CA ASN A 256 6.35 36.30 -10.51
C ASN A 256 7.39 35.16 -10.63
N CYS A 257 7.06 34.11 -11.40
CA CYS A 257 7.91 32.95 -11.67
C CYS A 257 8.44 32.90 -13.11
N ALA A 258 8.14 33.91 -13.94
CA ALA A 258 8.64 34.08 -15.30
C ALA A 258 9.94 34.91 -15.33
#